data_AF-A0A7V6GVP5-F1
#
_entry.id   AF-A0A7V6GVP5-F1
#
_cell.length_a   1.000
_cell.length_b   1.000
_cell.length_c   1.000
_cell.angle_alpha   90.00
_cell.angle_beta   90.00
_cell.angle_gamma   90.00
#
_symmetry.space_group_name_H-M   'P 1'
#
loop_
_entity.id
_entity.type
_entity.pdbx_description
1 polymer ?
#
loop_
_entity_poly.entity_id
_entity_poly.type
_entity_poly.pdbx_seq_one_letter_code
_entity_poly.pdbx_strand_id
1 'polypeptide(L)'
;MKRRNITKILAVILIVLLMMTQITACNKRRGVEKTVPEHVYRRTEIALPEKIQYVSNMFLEGERIYVLGVGYNETDYTEYYILYSMNQDGSDPVEKKMDVSFSKIDGYDGSYLSYITALSDQRLLAVVDAWAEDKEKGEYKSDNFFIILDKDGKVQKKINLNELLKNHITTDYFYAGMLLSDSAGNIYISSDRTIYVLKSDFTFAFKVELTGNSWMQSMFNYSKDRIAVVMSTEGEEGYKMQIRIIDPEKKAFSEEINVNTHLQNNLYQLFTGLDYSLYYSTQSGIYGYDVKSGESRELLNWINSDIENPNLGRMTAVSDKRFICITQEYDESTWTSKQSVMILDYIPPEEVVPKYVITLATAFGAYDVRKPVIEFNRNSQEYRIQIKDYYQDHRDDEDYYAVIDKLNNDIIAGNMPDILLVDINMPFESYVSKGLLYDMYKLLNKDESFNKEDYFTNVLDAMSVNGKLYSISPSFSVVTVAIKSKFVDTNKKGWTMGELQALMAKLPKETETFIGTNRQEMMDMALSITLGRFIDKDSGKCYFDSQDFIDILKFTKGFNEKSFWEDLDYNNLP
;
A
#
# COMPACT_ATOMS: atom_id res chain seq x y z
N MET A 1 -19.50 -67.72 8.34
CA MET A 1 -20.37 -66.56 8.68
C MET A 1 -19.95 -65.75 9.92
N LYS A 2 -19.22 -66.28 10.92
CA LYS A 2 -18.91 -65.55 12.18
C LYS A 2 -17.79 -64.50 12.12
N ARG A 3 -16.76 -64.64 11.26
CA ARG A 3 -15.62 -63.70 11.22
C ARG A 3 -15.95 -62.31 10.64
N ARG A 4 -16.82 -62.24 9.62
CA ARG A 4 -17.14 -60.99 8.90
C ARG A 4 -18.01 -60.01 9.72
N ASN A 5 -18.76 -60.51 10.71
CA ASN A 5 -19.53 -59.66 11.63
C ASN A 5 -18.65 -59.07 12.74
N ILE A 6 -17.61 -59.78 13.18
CA ILE A 6 -16.68 -59.29 14.21
C ILE A 6 -15.85 -58.12 13.67
N THR A 7 -15.40 -58.17 12.42
CA THR A 7 -14.65 -57.08 11.79
C THR A 7 -15.48 -55.81 11.61
N LYS A 8 -16.77 -55.95 11.25
CA LYS A 8 -17.70 -54.81 11.15
C LYS A 8 -18.02 -54.20 12.52
N ILE A 9 -18.20 -55.04 13.54
CA ILE A 9 -18.43 -54.57 14.92
C ILE A 9 -17.18 -53.85 15.46
N LEU A 10 -15.98 -54.38 15.22
CA LEU A 10 -14.73 -53.73 15.60
C LEU A 10 -14.51 -52.40 14.85
N ALA A 11 -14.85 -52.32 13.57
CA ALA A 11 -14.77 -51.07 12.81
C ALA A 11 -15.75 -50.01 13.33
N VAL A 12 -16.98 -50.39 13.66
CA VAL A 12 -17.97 -49.48 14.25
C VAL A 12 -17.52 -49.03 15.64
N ILE A 13 -16.97 -49.93 16.46
CA ILE A 13 -16.42 -49.59 17.78
C ILE A 13 -15.23 -48.63 17.64
N LEU A 14 -14.34 -48.83 16.65
CA LEU A 14 -13.21 -47.93 16.41
C LEU A 14 -13.68 -46.53 15.95
N ILE A 15 -14.69 -46.46 15.08
CA ILE A 15 -15.28 -45.19 14.61
C ILE A 15 -15.95 -44.47 15.78
N VAL A 16 -16.69 -45.18 16.63
CA VAL A 16 -17.33 -44.61 17.82
C VAL A 16 -16.28 -44.18 18.85
N LEU A 17 -15.18 -44.92 19.02
CA LEU A 17 -14.05 -44.51 19.88
C LEU A 17 -13.33 -43.28 19.32
N LEU A 18 -13.11 -43.18 18.00
CA LEU A 18 -12.53 -42.01 17.34
C LEU A 18 -13.44 -40.77 17.50
N MET A 19 -14.75 -40.93 17.32
CA MET A 19 -15.73 -39.87 17.59
C MET A 19 -15.76 -39.49 19.07
N MET A 20 -15.70 -40.46 19.99
CA MET A 20 -15.63 -40.18 21.43
C MET A 20 -14.33 -39.51 21.84
N THR A 21 -13.18 -39.81 21.20
CA THR A 21 -11.92 -39.11 21.47
C THR A 21 -11.96 -37.63 21.06
N GLN A 22 -12.65 -37.31 19.95
CA GLN A 22 -12.91 -35.91 19.57
C GLN A 22 -13.87 -35.22 20.55
N ILE A 23 -14.87 -35.93 21.07
CA ILE A 23 -15.81 -35.38 22.08
C ILE A 23 -15.12 -35.18 23.45
N THR A 24 -14.19 -36.06 23.85
CA THR A 24 -13.42 -35.86 25.10
C THR A 24 -12.31 -34.82 24.98
N ALA A 25 -11.76 -34.57 23.80
CA ALA A 25 -10.86 -33.46 23.55
C ALA A 25 -11.59 -32.10 23.62
N CYS A 26 -12.87 -32.04 23.24
CA CYS A 26 -13.72 -30.85 23.38
C CYS A 26 -14.17 -30.54 24.82
N ASN A 27 -13.98 -31.44 25.79
CA ASN A 27 -14.55 -31.29 27.13
C ASN A 27 -13.57 -30.84 28.22
N LYS A 28 -12.29 -30.68 27.88
CA LYS A 28 -11.40 -29.81 28.66
C LYS A 28 -11.38 -28.48 27.93
N ARG A 29 -12.24 -27.55 28.34
CA ARG A 29 -11.98 -26.12 28.10
C ARG A 29 -10.63 -25.82 28.73
N ARG A 30 -9.54 -25.99 27.98
CA ARG A 30 -8.31 -25.26 28.25
C ARG A 30 -8.78 -23.81 28.31
N GLY A 31 -8.60 -23.17 29.46
CA GLY A 31 -8.89 -21.74 29.56
C GLY A 31 -8.17 -21.06 28.41
N VAL A 32 -8.78 -20.04 27.82
CA VAL A 32 -8.03 -19.17 26.91
C VAL A 32 -6.83 -18.68 27.73
N GLU A 33 -5.63 -18.82 27.18
CA GLU A 33 -4.40 -18.35 27.83
C GLU A 33 -4.01 -17.02 27.20
N LYS A 34 -3.41 -16.14 28.00
CA LYS A 34 -2.83 -14.92 27.47
C LYS A 34 -1.59 -15.27 26.67
N THR A 35 -1.41 -14.62 25.53
CA THR A 35 -0.24 -14.82 24.66
C THR A 35 0.56 -13.53 24.57
N VAL A 36 1.83 -13.69 24.24
CA VAL A 36 2.74 -12.58 23.93
C VAL A 36 2.77 -12.44 22.42
N PRO A 37 2.42 -11.27 21.86
CA PRO A 37 2.59 -11.03 20.43
C PRO A 37 4.08 -11.04 20.05
N GLU A 38 4.38 -11.55 18.86
CA GLU A 38 5.72 -11.56 18.30
C GLU A 38 6.00 -10.26 17.51
N HIS A 39 7.29 -9.99 17.23
CA HIS A 39 7.72 -8.88 16.38
C HIS A 39 7.25 -7.48 16.85
N VAL A 40 7.27 -7.27 18.17
CA VAL A 40 6.79 -6.04 18.81
C VAL A 40 7.89 -4.99 18.87
N TYR A 41 7.56 -3.78 18.44
CA TYR A 41 8.43 -2.61 18.49
C TYR A 41 7.76 -1.47 19.27
N ARG A 42 8.57 -0.75 20.05
CA ARG A 42 8.18 0.52 20.63
C ARG A 42 8.45 1.62 19.62
N ARG A 43 7.46 2.49 19.42
CA ARG A 43 7.61 3.74 18.66
C ARG A 43 8.01 4.90 19.58
N THR A 44 8.99 5.67 19.15
CA THR A 44 9.35 6.96 19.72
C THR A 44 9.28 7.99 18.61
N GLU A 45 8.45 9.02 18.78
CA GLU A 45 8.28 10.07 17.79
C GLU A 45 9.05 11.32 18.22
N ILE A 46 9.91 11.82 17.33
CA ILE A 46 10.70 13.03 17.52
C ILE A 46 10.14 14.11 16.60
N ALA A 47 9.54 15.15 17.20
CA ALA A 47 9.05 16.29 16.47
C ALA A 47 10.22 17.06 15.84
N LEU A 48 10.08 17.42 14.56
CA LEU A 48 11.02 18.31 13.89
C LEU A 48 10.77 19.78 14.27
N PRO A 49 11.79 20.65 14.23
CA PRO A 49 11.61 22.09 14.40
C PRO A 49 10.55 22.65 13.43
N GLU A 50 9.65 23.53 13.89
CA GLU A 50 8.53 24.07 13.09
C GLU A 50 8.94 24.75 11.78
N LYS A 51 10.15 25.30 11.74
CA LYS A 51 10.76 25.90 10.55
C LYS A 51 11.15 24.89 9.47
N ILE A 52 11.19 23.59 9.78
CA ILE A 52 11.27 22.51 8.79
C ILE A 52 9.84 22.21 8.36
N GLN A 53 9.44 22.76 7.21
CA GLN A 53 8.12 22.55 6.64
C GLN A 53 8.05 21.26 5.82
N TYR A 54 9.19 20.81 5.28
CA TYR A 54 9.31 19.56 4.54
C TYR A 54 10.70 18.95 4.73
N VAL A 55 10.79 17.64 4.86
CA VAL A 55 12.04 16.88 4.87
C VAL A 55 12.39 16.53 3.43
N SER A 56 13.56 16.93 2.97
CA SER A 56 14.08 16.59 1.64
C SER A 56 14.83 15.25 1.64
N ASN A 57 15.58 14.94 2.70
CA ASN A 57 16.24 13.64 2.83
C ASN A 57 16.55 13.26 4.29
N MET A 58 16.84 11.99 4.53
CA MET A 58 17.33 11.43 5.78
C MET A 58 18.45 10.43 5.50
N PHE A 59 19.53 10.50 6.26
CA PHE A 59 20.64 9.55 6.18
C PHE A 59 21.26 9.30 7.56
N LEU A 60 21.99 8.19 7.68
CA LEU A 60 22.72 7.81 8.88
C LEU A 60 24.22 8.03 8.66
N GLU A 61 24.90 8.52 9.70
CA GLU A 61 26.35 8.56 9.75
C GLU A 61 26.81 8.25 11.18
N GLY A 62 27.52 7.13 11.33
CA GLY A 62 27.88 6.60 12.64
C GLY A 62 26.63 6.38 13.50
N GLU A 63 26.64 6.94 14.71
CA GLU A 63 25.54 6.84 15.67
C GLU A 63 24.53 8.00 15.56
N ARG A 64 24.61 8.80 14.49
CA ARG A 64 23.73 9.97 14.28
C ARG A 64 22.80 9.81 13.09
N ILE A 65 21.60 10.32 13.27
CA ILE A 65 20.59 10.56 12.25
C ILE A 65 20.77 11.99 11.76
N TYR A 66 20.74 12.17 10.45
CA TYR A 66 20.69 13.48 9.82
C TYR A 66 19.42 13.58 8.99
N VAL A 67 18.71 14.69 9.17
CA VAL A 67 17.49 15.06 8.47
C VAL A 67 17.76 16.41 7.81
N LEU A 68 17.66 16.44 6.49
CA LEU A 68 17.68 17.71 5.77
C LEU A 68 16.25 18.23 5.65
N GLY A 69 15.97 19.30 6.40
CA GLY A 69 14.74 20.05 6.32
C GLY A 69 14.83 21.22 5.34
N VAL A 70 13.70 21.54 4.74
CA VAL A 70 13.44 22.70 3.89
C VAL A 70 12.44 23.60 4.62
N GLY A 71 12.73 24.89 4.66
CA GLY A 71 11.82 25.92 5.13
C GLY A 71 11.76 27.09 4.14
N TYR A 72 10.74 27.93 4.30
CA TYR A 72 10.54 29.12 3.45
C TYR A 72 10.47 30.38 4.30
N ASN A 73 11.08 31.46 3.83
CA ASN A 73 10.95 32.77 4.47
C ASN A 73 9.55 33.33 4.21
N GLU A 74 8.85 33.76 5.25
CA GLU A 74 7.44 34.19 5.15
C GLU A 74 7.23 35.45 4.29
N THR A 75 8.26 36.30 4.15
CA THR A 75 8.13 37.60 3.47
C THR A 75 8.33 37.50 1.97
N ASP A 76 9.31 36.71 1.52
CA ASP A 76 9.72 36.63 0.11
C ASP A 76 9.64 35.22 -0.47
N TYR A 77 9.18 34.24 0.32
CA TYR A 77 9.05 32.83 -0.04
C TYR A 77 10.36 32.18 -0.51
N THR A 78 11.51 32.78 -0.19
CA THR A 78 12.80 32.17 -0.50
C THR A 78 13.04 30.96 0.39
N GLU A 79 13.44 29.86 -0.25
CA GLU A 79 13.77 28.61 0.46
C GLU A 79 15.09 28.72 1.24
N TYR A 80 15.16 27.98 2.34
CA TYR A 80 16.40 27.74 3.08
C TYR A 80 16.45 26.30 3.59
N TYR A 81 17.67 25.84 3.86
CA TYR A 81 17.93 24.45 4.24
C TYR A 81 18.43 24.37 5.69
N ILE A 82 17.94 23.38 6.43
CA ILE A 82 18.33 23.08 7.79
C ILE A 82 18.85 21.65 7.85
N LEU A 83 20.10 21.48 8.24
CA LEU A 83 20.62 20.19 8.65
C LEU A 83 20.29 19.98 10.12
N TYR A 84 19.30 19.14 10.39
CA TYR A 84 18.92 18.70 11.73
C TYR A 84 19.52 17.33 11.99
N SER A 85 20.18 17.14 13.13
CA SER A 85 20.79 15.86 13.48
C SER A 85 20.52 15.50 14.92
N MET A 86 20.53 14.20 15.23
CA MET A 86 20.34 13.68 16.58
C MET A 86 21.04 12.32 16.69
N ASN A 87 21.25 11.82 17.90
CA ASN A 87 21.65 10.43 18.10
C ASN A 87 20.52 9.48 17.66
N GLN A 88 20.85 8.21 17.40
CA GLN A 88 19.86 7.20 16.97
C GLN A 88 18.72 6.92 17.97
N ASP A 89 18.81 7.40 19.21
CA ASP A 89 17.75 7.37 20.22
C ASP A 89 16.94 8.69 20.30
N GLY A 90 17.23 9.66 19.44
CA GLY A 90 16.61 10.98 19.41
C GLY A 90 17.25 12.01 20.35
N SER A 91 18.26 11.64 21.12
CA SER A 91 18.96 12.56 22.04
C SER A 91 19.95 13.48 21.31
N ASP A 92 20.41 14.52 22.01
CA ASP A 92 21.41 15.49 21.50
C ASP A 92 21.05 16.11 20.12
N PRO A 93 19.85 16.72 19.99
CA PRO A 93 19.46 17.35 18.76
C PRO A 93 20.32 18.59 18.47
N VAL A 94 20.92 18.62 17.29
CA VAL A 94 21.71 19.73 16.78
C VAL A 94 21.07 20.23 15.49
N GLU A 95 20.92 21.54 15.43
CA GLU A 95 20.22 22.26 14.39
C GLU A 95 21.20 23.22 13.73
N LYS A 96 21.28 23.18 12.40
CA LYS A 96 22.18 24.06 11.65
C LYS A 96 21.55 24.52 10.35
N LYS A 97 21.31 25.83 10.24
CA LYS A 97 20.95 26.46 8.97
C LYS A 97 22.15 26.41 8.02
N MET A 98 21.92 25.95 6.79
CA MET A 98 22.95 25.92 5.75
C MET A 98 23.04 27.29 5.07
N ASP A 99 24.27 27.75 4.85
CA ASP A 99 24.55 28.98 4.10
C ASP A 99 24.73 28.67 2.62
N VAL A 100 23.67 28.13 2.01
CA VAL A 100 23.62 27.77 0.59
C VAL A 100 22.24 28.03 0.04
N SER A 101 22.18 28.47 -1.21
CA SER A 101 20.98 28.50 -2.02
C SER A 101 21.18 27.65 -3.27
N PHE A 102 20.18 26.85 -3.61
CA PHE A 102 20.13 26.07 -4.84
C PHE A 102 19.19 26.67 -5.88
N SER A 103 18.61 27.84 -5.61
CA SER A 103 17.63 28.50 -6.48
C SER A 103 18.25 29.19 -7.69
N LYS A 104 19.58 29.31 -7.73
CA LYS A 104 20.30 29.93 -8.85
C LYS A 104 21.68 29.30 -9.10
N ILE A 105 21.89 28.88 -10.36
CA ILE A 105 23.19 28.59 -10.93
C ILE A 105 23.55 29.68 -11.96
N ASP A 106 24.78 30.18 -11.92
CA ASP A 106 25.23 31.22 -12.85
C ASP A 106 25.11 30.75 -14.30
N GLY A 107 24.50 31.57 -15.16
CA GLY A 107 24.23 31.24 -16.55
C GLY A 107 22.89 30.53 -16.81
N TYR A 108 22.06 30.35 -15.78
CA TYR A 108 20.72 29.75 -15.88
C TYR A 108 19.64 30.72 -15.38
N ASP A 109 18.41 30.53 -15.87
CA ASP A 109 17.25 31.33 -15.47
C ASP A 109 16.71 30.90 -14.10
N GLY A 110 16.81 29.62 -13.78
CA GLY A 110 16.46 29.07 -12.48
C GLY A 110 17.14 27.73 -12.20
N SER A 111 17.10 27.32 -10.93
CA SER A 111 17.51 25.98 -10.51
C SER A 111 16.77 25.54 -9.25
N TYR A 112 16.77 24.24 -8.95
CA TYR A 112 16.27 23.70 -7.68
C TYR A 112 17.10 22.50 -7.22
N LEU A 113 17.04 22.21 -5.93
CA LEU A 113 17.65 21.01 -5.37
C LEU A 113 16.76 19.78 -5.67
N SER A 114 17.30 18.82 -6.40
CA SER A 114 16.57 17.60 -6.77
C SER A 114 16.84 16.47 -5.77
N TYR A 115 18.09 16.35 -5.34
CA TYR A 115 18.51 15.30 -4.40
C TYR A 115 19.72 15.75 -3.59
N ILE A 116 19.92 15.18 -2.41
CA ILE A 116 21.12 15.43 -1.60
C ILE A 116 21.41 14.26 -0.69
N THR A 117 22.66 13.83 -0.61
CA THR A 117 23.05 12.72 0.28
C THR A 117 24.40 13.01 0.94
N ALA A 118 24.76 12.22 1.95
CA ALA A 118 26.10 12.23 2.52
C ALA A 118 27.01 11.23 1.80
N LEU A 119 28.27 11.63 1.63
CA LEU A 119 29.36 10.78 1.17
C LEU A 119 30.03 10.10 2.37
N SER A 120 30.77 9.03 2.10
CA SER A 120 31.51 8.28 3.13
C SER A 120 32.58 9.11 3.88
N ASP A 121 32.98 10.25 3.33
CA ASP A 121 33.93 11.19 3.93
C ASP A 121 33.27 12.42 4.58
N GLN A 122 31.98 12.31 4.94
CA GLN A 122 31.18 13.31 5.66
C GLN A 122 30.83 14.57 4.86
N ARG A 123 31.23 14.64 3.59
CA ARG A 123 30.76 15.71 2.69
C ARG A 123 29.33 15.45 2.27
N LEU A 124 28.59 16.51 1.98
CA LEU A 124 27.27 16.39 1.36
C LEU A 124 27.40 16.55 -0.14
N LEU A 125 26.67 15.75 -0.89
CA LEU A 125 26.56 15.82 -2.34
C LEU A 125 25.13 16.20 -2.71
N ALA A 126 24.94 17.45 -3.15
CA ALA A 126 23.68 17.94 -3.68
C ALA A 126 23.64 17.80 -5.21
N VAL A 127 22.51 17.38 -5.74
CA VAL A 127 22.15 17.36 -7.16
C VAL A 127 21.20 18.51 -7.40
N VAL A 128 21.60 19.43 -8.28
CA VAL A 128 20.83 20.63 -8.60
C VAL A 128 20.49 20.62 -10.08
N ASP A 129 19.21 20.69 -10.39
CA ASP A 129 18.72 20.86 -11.75
C ASP A 129 18.61 22.34 -12.07
N ALA A 130 19.26 22.77 -13.15
CA ALA A 130 19.21 24.15 -13.62
C ALA A 130 18.65 24.21 -15.04
N TRP A 131 17.88 25.25 -15.34
CA TRP A 131 17.29 25.45 -16.67
C TRP A 131 17.49 26.87 -17.17
N ALA A 132 17.61 27.00 -18.49
CA ALA A 132 17.71 28.26 -19.20
C ALA A 132 16.82 28.20 -20.45
N GLU A 133 16.08 29.27 -20.71
CA GLU A 133 15.22 29.43 -21.87
C GLU A 133 15.94 30.26 -22.95
N ASP A 134 16.10 29.68 -24.14
CA ASP A 134 16.42 30.46 -25.34
C ASP A 134 15.12 31.11 -25.82
N LYS A 135 14.87 32.35 -25.36
CA LYS A 135 13.67 33.12 -25.67
C LYS A 135 13.51 33.44 -27.16
N GLU A 136 14.58 33.36 -27.96
CA GLU A 136 14.51 33.61 -29.41
C GLU A 136 14.02 32.37 -30.17
N LYS A 137 14.34 31.17 -29.68
CA LYS A 137 13.95 29.90 -30.31
C LYS A 137 12.81 29.17 -29.61
N GLY A 138 12.46 29.56 -28.39
CA GLY A 138 11.53 28.82 -27.53
C GLY A 138 12.06 27.47 -27.07
N GLU A 139 13.39 27.31 -27.04
CA GLU A 139 14.06 26.06 -26.62
C GLU A 139 14.49 26.15 -25.15
N TYR A 140 14.47 25.02 -24.44
CA TYR A 140 14.94 24.92 -23.06
C TYR A 140 16.21 24.10 -23.01
N LYS A 141 17.23 24.62 -22.30
CA LYS A 141 18.40 23.86 -21.89
C LYS A 141 18.23 23.47 -20.43
N SER A 142 18.51 22.21 -20.09
CA SER A 142 18.63 21.75 -18.71
C SER A 142 19.95 21.04 -18.48
N ASP A 143 20.67 21.45 -17.43
CA ASP A 143 21.89 20.79 -16.97
C ASP A 143 21.73 20.43 -15.48
N ASN A 144 22.30 19.30 -15.06
CA ASN A 144 22.38 18.92 -13.66
C ASN A 144 23.78 19.16 -13.11
N PHE A 145 23.84 19.55 -11.85
CA PHE A 145 25.07 19.89 -11.16
C PHE A 145 25.25 19.07 -9.90
N PHE A 146 26.46 18.59 -9.68
CA PHE A 146 26.91 18.21 -8.35
C PHE A 146 27.43 19.43 -7.62
N ILE A 147 26.86 19.73 -6.46
CA ILE A 147 27.38 20.69 -5.50
C ILE A 147 27.87 19.92 -4.27
N ILE A 148 29.18 19.87 -4.12
CA ILE A 148 29.84 19.21 -3.00
C ILE A 148 29.96 20.23 -1.89
N LEU A 149 29.44 19.89 -0.73
CA LEU A 149 29.47 20.70 0.48
C LEU A 149 30.33 19.99 1.53
N ASP A 150 31.01 20.74 2.39
CA ASP A 150 31.56 20.15 3.61
C ASP A 150 30.44 19.77 4.59
N LYS A 151 30.81 19.10 5.69
CA LYS A 151 29.90 18.75 6.79
C LYS A 151 29.16 19.95 7.40
N ASP A 152 29.66 21.16 7.16
CA ASP A 152 29.11 22.41 7.67
C ASP A 152 28.17 23.09 6.66
N GLY A 153 27.94 22.47 5.50
CA GLY A 153 27.07 22.98 4.44
C GLY A 153 27.71 24.06 3.57
N LYS A 154 29.04 24.23 3.60
CA LYS A 154 29.73 25.20 2.72
C LYS A 154 30.15 24.55 1.42
N VAL A 155 29.91 25.25 0.31
CA VAL A 155 30.26 24.77 -1.04
C VAL A 155 31.77 24.63 -1.19
N GLN A 156 32.22 23.43 -1.50
CA GLN A 156 33.61 23.08 -1.78
C GLN A 156 33.89 22.99 -3.28
N LYS A 157 32.96 22.41 -4.04
CA LYS A 157 33.12 22.17 -5.48
C LYS A 157 31.76 22.15 -6.18
N LYS A 158 31.72 22.65 -7.42
CA LYS A 158 30.58 22.52 -8.33
C LYS A 158 31.04 21.77 -9.58
N ILE A 159 30.25 20.83 -10.07
CA ILE A 159 30.55 20.03 -11.27
C ILE A 159 29.31 20.00 -12.15
N ASN A 160 29.42 20.42 -13.40
CA ASN A 160 28.37 20.24 -14.40
C ASN A 160 28.41 18.78 -14.89
N LEU A 161 27.37 18.00 -14.58
CA LEU A 161 27.30 16.58 -14.93
C LEU A 161 27.14 16.38 -16.44
N ASN A 162 26.33 17.21 -17.10
CA ASN A 162 26.12 17.14 -18.54
C ASN A 162 27.45 17.34 -19.28
N GLU A 163 28.28 18.29 -18.84
CA GLU A 163 29.61 18.51 -19.41
C GLU A 163 30.60 17.38 -19.07
N LEU A 164 30.60 16.91 -17.82
CA LEU A 164 31.46 15.81 -17.37
C LEU A 164 31.19 14.52 -18.15
N LEU A 165 29.92 14.23 -18.41
CA LEU A 165 29.44 13.00 -19.03
C LEU A 165 29.14 13.15 -20.53
N LYS A 166 29.44 14.30 -21.15
CA LYS A 166 29.08 14.60 -22.55
C LYS A 166 29.49 13.53 -23.58
N ASN A 167 30.60 12.83 -23.35
CA ASN A 167 31.11 11.80 -24.25
C ASN A 167 30.54 10.40 -23.94
N HIS A 168 29.70 10.28 -22.91
CA HIS A 168 29.16 9.03 -22.38
C HIS A 168 27.63 9.00 -22.43
N ILE A 169 26.99 10.18 -22.47
CA ILE A 169 25.56 10.33 -22.73
C ILE A 169 25.26 9.90 -24.18
N THR A 170 24.43 8.88 -24.32
CA THR A 170 24.04 8.29 -25.61
C THR A 170 22.55 8.47 -25.93
N THR A 171 21.80 9.09 -25.02
CA THR A 171 20.38 9.41 -25.15
C THR A 171 20.20 10.91 -25.42
N ASP A 172 19.07 11.28 -26.02
CA ASP A 172 18.73 12.69 -26.29
C ASP A 172 18.48 13.49 -24.99
N TYR A 173 18.28 12.79 -23.87
CA TYR A 173 17.99 13.37 -22.57
C TYR A 173 18.85 12.74 -21.48
N PHE A 174 19.41 13.58 -20.61
CA PHE A 174 20.13 13.20 -19.41
C PHE A 174 19.51 13.91 -18.21
N TYR A 175 19.27 13.16 -17.14
CA TYR A 175 18.92 13.72 -15.85
C TYR A 175 19.56 12.89 -14.73
N ALA A 176 19.97 13.52 -13.65
CA ALA A 176 20.47 12.84 -12.46
C ALA A 176 19.30 12.46 -11.56
N GLY A 177 18.84 11.21 -11.66
CA GLY A 177 17.79 10.64 -10.83
C GLY A 177 18.30 10.14 -9.47
N MET A 178 18.02 8.89 -9.16
CA MET A 178 18.47 8.21 -7.95
C MET A 178 20.00 8.18 -7.86
N LEU A 179 20.52 8.40 -6.64
CA LEU A 179 21.95 8.46 -6.38
C LEU A 179 22.30 7.63 -5.14
N LEU A 180 23.30 6.75 -5.29
CA LEU A 180 23.83 5.94 -4.20
C LEU A 180 25.35 5.89 -4.25
N SER A 181 25.97 5.56 -3.12
CA SER A 181 27.40 5.27 -3.05
C SER A 181 27.67 3.87 -2.52
N ASP A 182 28.75 3.27 -3.02
CA ASP A 182 29.30 2.03 -2.47
C ASP A 182 30.34 2.30 -1.36
N SER A 183 30.84 1.24 -0.74
CA SER A 183 31.85 1.34 0.34
C SER A 183 33.21 1.87 -0.14
N ALA A 184 33.51 1.81 -1.44
CA ALA A 184 34.71 2.39 -2.04
C ALA A 184 34.54 3.89 -2.37
N GLY A 185 33.33 4.43 -2.18
CA GLY A 185 32.99 5.82 -2.49
C GLY A 185 32.70 6.05 -3.98
N ASN A 186 32.48 4.99 -4.78
CA ASN A 186 31.95 5.19 -6.13
C ASN A 186 30.49 5.65 -6.04
N ILE A 187 30.10 6.54 -6.94
CA ILE A 187 28.79 7.18 -6.98
C ILE A 187 28.05 6.65 -8.20
N TYR A 188 26.86 6.10 -7.98
CA TYR A 188 25.98 5.54 -9.00
C TYR A 188 24.82 6.49 -9.22
N ILE A 189 24.57 6.85 -10.48
CA ILE A 189 23.58 7.86 -10.89
C ILE A 189 22.67 7.22 -11.92
N SER A 190 21.38 7.07 -11.61
CA SER A 190 20.39 6.67 -12.63
C SER A 190 20.06 7.85 -13.54
N SER A 191 19.95 7.60 -14.83
CA SER A 191 19.43 8.54 -15.83
C SER A 191 18.72 7.73 -16.90
N ASP A 192 17.39 7.85 -16.98
CA ASP A 192 16.55 7.13 -17.93
C ASP A 192 16.83 5.62 -17.93
N ARG A 193 17.48 5.08 -18.98
CA ARG A 193 17.84 3.67 -19.12
C ARG A 193 19.31 3.35 -18.84
N THR A 194 20.04 4.29 -18.24
CA THR A 194 21.48 4.18 -18.00
C THR A 194 21.83 4.48 -16.55
N ILE A 195 22.77 3.72 -16.00
CA ILE A 195 23.40 4.02 -14.72
C ILE A 195 24.84 4.46 -14.99
N TYR A 196 25.16 5.69 -14.64
CA TYR A 196 26.51 6.23 -14.71
C TYR A 196 27.22 6.02 -13.38
N VAL A 197 28.47 5.55 -13.43
CA VAL A 197 29.28 5.33 -12.25
C VAL A 197 30.48 6.27 -12.27
N LEU A 198 30.60 7.09 -11.22
CA LEU A 198 31.75 7.94 -10.96
C LEU A 198 32.59 7.35 -9.82
N LYS A 199 33.89 7.61 -9.82
CA LYS A 199 34.75 7.33 -8.67
C LYS A 199 34.56 8.37 -7.57
N SER A 200 35.16 8.13 -6.41
CA SER A 200 35.14 9.06 -5.26
C SER A 200 35.76 10.44 -5.53
N ASP A 201 36.58 10.57 -6.58
CA ASP A 201 37.13 11.85 -7.07
C ASP A 201 36.24 12.55 -8.11
N PHE A 202 35.04 12.01 -8.36
CA PHE A 202 34.04 12.45 -9.34
C PHE A 202 34.46 12.26 -10.81
N THR A 203 35.47 11.44 -11.09
CA THR A 203 35.80 11.05 -12.47
C THR A 203 34.92 9.90 -12.96
N PHE A 204 34.59 9.89 -14.26
CA PHE A 204 33.82 8.81 -14.87
C PHE A 204 34.56 7.46 -14.79
N ALA A 205 33.87 6.42 -14.34
CA ALA A 205 34.39 5.06 -14.26
C ALA A 205 33.85 4.18 -15.41
N PHE A 206 32.53 4.02 -15.47
CA PHE A 206 31.82 3.23 -16.47
C PHE A 206 30.32 3.58 -16.46
N LYS A 207 29.57 3.00 -17.39
CA LYS A 207 28.11 3.01 -17.38
C LYS A 207 27.55 1.62 -17.58
N VAL A 208 26.31 1.41 -17.15
CA VAL A 208 25.54 0.18 -17.38
C VAL A 208 24.20 0.56 -17.98
N GLU A 209 23.81 -0.09 -19.07
CA GLU A 209 22.59 0.22 -19.82
C GLU A 209 21.56 -0.90 -19.67
N LEU A 210 20.28 -0.52 -19.55
CA LEU A 210 19.16 -1.44 -19.52
C LEU A 210 18.89 -2.01 -20.92
N THR A 211 18.69 -3.32 -21.00
CA THR A 211 18.39 -4.04 -22.26
C THR A 211 16.89 -4.23 -22.47
N GLY A 212 16.46 -4.44 -23.73
CA GLY A 212 15.06 -4.73 -24.06
C GLY A 212 14.13 -3.54 -23.79
N ASN A 213 12.86 -3.79 -23.57
CA ASN A 213 11.91 -2.76 -23.12
C ASN A 213 11.82 -2.83 -21.59
N SER A 214 12.50 -1.91 -20.92
CA SER A 214 12.64 -1.92 -19.47
C SER A 214 12.90 -0.53 -18.90
N TRP A 215 12.53 -0.32 -17.64
CA TRP A 215 12.83 0.89 -16.88
C TRP A 215 13.23 0.57 -15.44
N MET A 216 13.97 1.48 -14.83
CA MET A 216 14.36 1.39 -13.42
C MET A 216 13.21 1.87 -12.54
N GLN A 217 12.91 1.10 -11.49
CA GLN A 217 11.92 1.45 -10.47
C GLN A 217 12.59 2.03 -9.22
N SER A 218 13.69 1.40 -8.79
CA SER A 218 14.44 1.86 -7.61
C SER A 218 15.89 1.39 -7.65
N MET A 219 16.73 2.06 -6.88
CA MET A 219 18.09 1.64 -6.57
C MET A 219 18.26 1.62 -5.05
N PHE A 220 19.01 0.65 -4.54
CA PHE A 220 19.29 0.56 -3.10
C PHE A 220 20.65 -0.12 -2.81
N ASN A 221 21.21 0.16 -1.63
CA ASN A 221 22.38 -0.57 -1.12
C ASN A 221 21.98 -1.99 -0.74
N TYR A 222 22.58 -2.96 -1.40
CA TYR A 222 22.40 -4.39 -1.22
C TYR A 222 23.60 -4.99 -0.48
N SER A 223 23.36 -5.76 0.58
CA SER A 223 24.41 -6.41 1.39
C SER A 223 25.55 -5.46 1.85
N LYS A 224 25.22 -4.23 2.25
CA LYS A 224 26.14 -3.14 2.65
C LYS A 224 27.02 -2.53 1.56
N ASP A 225 27.51 -3.30 0.60
CA ASP A 225 28.63 -2.90 -0.27
C ASP A 225 28.32 -2.87 -1.77
N ARG A 226 27.20 -3.44 -2.19
CA ARG A 226 26.81 -3.52 -3.61
C ARG A 226 25.58 -2.66 -3.86
N ILE A 227 25.42 -2.25 -5.11
CA ILE A 227 24.23 -1.51 -5.55
C ILE A 227 23.34 -2.46 -6.33
N ALA A 228 22.08 -2.56 -5.89
CA ALA A 228 21.04 -3.29 -6.59
C ALA A 228 20.02 -2.35 -7.19
N VAL A 229 19.36 -2.83 -8.24
CA VAL A 229 18.39 -2.10 -9.03
C VAL A 229 17.16 -2.97 -9.19
N VAL A 230 16.01 -2.42 -8.83
CA VAL A 230 14.72 -2.99 -9.23
C VAL A 230 14.39 -2.44 -10.60
N MET A 231 14.17 -3.33 -11.56
CA MET A 231 13.80 -2.96 -12.91
C MET A 231 12.53 -3.69 -13.33
N SER A 232 11.66 -2.97 -14.04
CA SER A 232 10.53 -3.56 -14.74
C SER A 232 10.99 -3.94 -16.14
N THR A 233 10.75 -5.18 -16.56
CA THR A 233 11.21 -5.70 -17.85
C THR A 233 10.08 -6.43 -18.56
N GLU A 234 9.89 -6.14 -19.84
CA GLU A 234 8.90 -6.81 -20.67
C GLU A 234 9.22 -8.30 -20.83
N GLY A 235 8.25 -9.14 -20.51
CA GLY A 235 8.25 -10.59 -20.71
C GLY A 235 7.01 -11.04 -21.48
N GLU A 236 6.84 -12.36 -21.66
CA GLU A 236 5.76 -12.94 -22.47
C GLU A 236 4.35 -12.62 -21.92
N GLU A 237 4.22 -12.50 -20.59
CA GLU A 237 2.95 -12.23 -19.89
C GLU A 237 2.79 -10.75 -19.50
N GLY A 238 3.65 -9.88 -20.02
CA GLY A 238 3.71 -8.45 -19.66
C GLY A 238 4.96 -8.12 -18.85
N TYR A 239 4.91 -6.98 -18.14
CA TYR A 239 6.06 -6.50 -17.39
C TYR A 239 6.24 -7.22 -16.05
N LYS A 240 7.47 -7.66 -15.77
CA LYS A 240 7.87 -8.25 -14.49
C LYS A 240 8.90 -7.37 -13.80
N MET A 241 8.72 -7.14 -12.50
CA MET A 241 9.76 -6.57 -11.65
C MET A 241 10.81 -7.63 -11.28
N GLN A 242 12.08 -7.29 -11.44
CA GLN A 242 13.23 -8.13 -11.08
C GLN A 242 14.30 -7.30 -10.37
N ILE A 243 15.08 -7.94 -9.50
CA ILE A 243 16.25 -7.33 -8.84
C ILE A 243 17.53 -7.80 -9.55
N ARG A 244 18.41 -6.86 -9.90
CA ARG A 244 19.77 -7.16 -10.37
C ARG A 244 20.79 -6.31 -9.64
N ILE A 245 22.01 -6.84 -9.50
CA ILE A 245 23.14 -6.14 -8.88
C ILE A 245 24.01 -5.55 -9.99
N ILE A 246 24.61 -4.40 -9.75
CA ILE A 246 25.64 -3.85 -10.64
C ILE A 246 26.98 -4.51 -10.29
N ASP A 247 27.60 -5.19 -11.24
CA ASP A 247 28.94 -5.79 -11.13
C ASP A 247 29.98 -4.79 -11.64
N PRO A 248 30.79 -4.14 -10.77
CA PRO A 248 31.73 -3.10 -11.20
C PRO A 248 32.93 -3.64 -11.99
N GLU A 249 33.29 -4.92 -11.79
CA GLU A 249 34.38 -5.55 -12.53
C GLU A 249 33.96 -5.85 -13.96
N LYS A 250 32.76 -6.41 -14.13
CA LYS A 250 32.19 -6.70 -15.46
C LYS A 250 31.56 -5.49 -16.14
N LYS A 251 31.29 -4.42 -15.39
CA LYS A 251 30.60 -3.20 -15.86
C LYS A 251 29.24 -3.52 -16.48
N ALA A 252 28.50 -4.42 -15.83
CA ALA A 252 27.23 -4.94 -16.31
C ALA A 252 26.30 -5.28 -15.15
N PHE A 253 25.02 -5.49 -15.44
CA PHE A 253 24.10 -6.11 -14.47
C PHE A 253 24.46 -7.59 -14.26
N SER A 254 24.28 -8.08 -13.04
CA SER A 254 24.31 -9.49 -12.72
C SER A 254 23.14 -10.25 -13.37
N GLU A 255 23.13 -11.56 -13.19
CA GLU A 255 21.90 -12.35 -13.32
C GLU A 255 20.84 -11.88 -12.31
N GLU A 256 19.58 -12.19 -12.60
CA GLU A 256 18.44 -11.90 -11.72
C GLU A 256 18.62 -12.58 -10.36
N ILE A 257 18.30 -11.84 -9.30
CA ILE A 257 18.18 -12.43 -7.96
C ILE A 257 16.84 -13.14 -7.87
N ASN A 258 16.86 -14.45 -7.71
CA ASN A 258 15.66 -15.21 -7.39
C ASN A 258 15.20 -14.88 -5.96
N VAL A 259 13.97 -14.42 -5.82
CA VAL A 259 13.34 -14.08 -4.55
C VAL A 259 12.11 -14.96 -4.30
N ASN A 260 11.70 -15.09 -3.04
CA ASN A 260 10.45 -15.79 -2.73
C ASN A 260 9.23 -14.94 -3.11
N THR A 261 8.06 -15.58 -3.16
CA THR A 261 6.81 -14.91 -3.59
C THR A 261 6.45 -13.71 -2.69
N HIS A 262 6.64 -13.84 -1.37
CA HIS A 262 6.33 -12.76 -0.45
C HIS A 262 7.11 -11.48 -0.77
N LEU A 263 8.42 -11.59 -1.06
CA LEU A 263 9.23 -10.45 -1.49
C LEU A 263 8.88 -10.00 -2.92
N GLN A 264 8.62 -10.94 -3.84
CA GLN A 264 8.26 -10.62 -5.23
C GLN A 264 7.07 -9.67 -5.32
N ASN A 265 6.06 -9.86 -4.47
CA ASN A 265 4.86 -9.03 -4.42
C ASN A 265 5.09 -7.65 -3.76
N ASN A 266 6.28 -7.39 -3.21
CA ASN A 266 6.58 -6.18 -2.42
C ASN A 266 7.87 -5.45 -2.88
N LEU A 267 8.31 -5.68 -4.12
CA LEU A 267 9.53 -5.08 -4.68
C LEU A 267 9.50 -3.54 -4.80
N TYR A 268 8.35 -2.90 -4.61
CA TYR A 268 8.19 -1.44 -4.65
C TYR A 268 8.44 -0.75 -3.29
N GLN A 269 8.66 -1.50 -2.21
CA GLN A 269 8.86 -0.99 -0.85
C GLN A 269 10.21 -1.39 -0.25
N LEU A 270 11.26 -1.49 -1.08
CA LEU A 270 12.60 -1.86 -0.64
C LEU A 270 13.33 -0.69 0.02
N PHE A 271 14.16 -0.99 1.01
CA PHE A 271 15.02 0.00 1.64
C PHE A 271 16.31 -0.61 2.18
N THR A 272 17.23 0.26 2.60
CA THR A 272 18.60 -0.10 2.96
C THR A 272 18.73 -0.54 4.41
N GLY A 273 19.71 -1.43 4.66
CA GLY A 273 20.08 -1.83 6.01
C GLY A 273 21.33 -2.71 6.05
N LEU A 274 21.70 -3.15 7.26
CA LEU A 274 23.01 -3.76 7.52
C LEU A 274 22.95 -5.29 7.76
N ASP A 275 21.93 -5.82 8.40
CA ASP A 275 21.95 -7.21 8.89
C ASP A 275 21.41 -8.23 7.89
N TYR A 276 20.66 -7.77 6.89
CA TYR A 276 20.05 -8.59 5.84
C TYR A 276 20.60 -8.22 4.45
N SER A 277 20.35 -9.09 3.45
CA SER A 277 20.73 -8.78 2.07
C SER A 277 19.95 -7.56 1.56
N LEU A 278 18.67 -7.48 1.92
CA LEU A 278 17.79 -6.33 1.72
C LEU A 278 16.66 -6.33 2.75
N TYR A 279 15.97 -5.19 2.87
CA TYR A 279 14.80 -5.01 3.70
C TYR A 279 13.64 -4.48 2.86
N TYR A 280 12.42 -4.76 3.29
CA TYR A 280 11.22 -4.27 2.64
C TYR A 280 10.06 -4.14 3.61
N SER A 281 9.21 -3.16 3.34
CA SER A 281 7.98 -2.94 4.09
C SER A 281 6.80 -3.54 3.35
N THR A 282 5.86 -4.11 4.08
CA THR A 282 4.59 -4.59 3.54
C THR A 282 3.44 -3.88 4.24
N GLN A 283 2.22 -4.28 3.90
CA GLN A 283 1.05 -3.84 4.62
C GLN A 283 1.05 -4.31 6.10
N SER A 284 1.63 -5.48 6.41
CA SER A 284 1.65 -6.09 7.75
C SER A 284 2.82 -5.71 8.62
N GLY A 285 3.99 -5.47 8.02
CA GLY A 285 5.21 -5.29 8.81
C GLY A 285 6.44 -4.93 7.99
N ILE A 286 7.59 -5.02 8.65
CA ILE A 286 8.91 -4.93 8.04
C ILE A 286 9.55 -6.32 8.01
N TYR A 287 10.17 -6.65 6.89
CA TYR A 287 10.81 -7.93 6.66
C TYR A 287 12.28 -7.74 6.26
N GLY A 288 13.11 -8.67 6.73
CA GLY A 288 14.47 -8.87 6.23
C GLY A 288 14.51 -10.07 5.30
N TYR A 289 15.22 -9.95 4.17
CA TYR A 289 15.43 -11.05 3.24
C TYR A 289 16.91 -11.48 3.23
N ASP A 290 17.16 -12.77 3.41
CA ASP A 290 18.48 -13.37 3.25
C ASP A 290 18.51 -14.21 1.97
N VAL A 291 19.32 -13.77 1.00
CA VAL A 291 19.43 -14.41 -0.32
C VAL A 291 20.11 -15.78 -0.23
N LYS A 292 20.90 -16.05 0.81
CA LYS A 292 21.53 -17.37 1.01
C LYS A 292 20.52 -18.41 1.44
N SER A 293 19.60 -18.05 2.33
CA SER A 293 18.53 -18.97 2.76
C SER A 293 17.34 -18.94 1.82
N GLY A 294 17.13 -17.85 1.08
CA GLY A 294 15.95 -17.64 0.25
C GLY A 294 14.70 -17.25 1.05
N GLU A 295 14.86 -16.88 2.32
CA GLU A 295 13.75 -16.73 3.27
C GLU A 295 13.49 -15.27 3.63
N SER A 296 12.19 -14.97 3.76
CA SER A 296 11.67 -13.70 4.24
C SER A 296 11.36 -13.83 5.72
N ARG A 297 11.99 -13.01 6.57
CA ARG A 297 11.77 -13.03 8.01
C ARG A 297 11.05 -11.75 8.43
N GLU A 298 9.88 -11.90 9.05
CA GLU A 298 9.22 -10.78 9.71
C GLU A 298 10.11 -10.28 10.86
N LEU A 299 10.35 -8.97 10.89
CA LEU A 299 11.15 -8.32 11.92
C LEU A 299 10.23 -7.53 12.84
N LEU A 300 9.35 -6.72 12.25
CA LEU A 300 8.38 -5.88 12.94
C LEU A 300 7.00 -6.18 12.37
N ASN A 301 5.98 -6.33 13.23
CA ASN A 301 4.59 -6.36 12.83
C ASN A 301 3.87 -5.09 13.28
N TRP A 302 3.27 -4.34 12.34
CA TRP A 302 2.68 -3.02 12.60
C TRP A 302 1.58 -3.09 13.65
N ILE A 303 0.69 -4.08 13.52
CA ILE A 303 -0.46 -4.23 14.41
C ILE A 303 -0.02 -4.71 15.78
N ASN A 304 0.90 -5.69 15.86
CA ASN A 304 1.44 -6.19 17.14
C ASN A 304 2.19 -5.09 17.91
N SER A 305 2.80 -4.15 17.18
CA SER A 305 3.50 -2.99 17.72
C SER A 305 2.59 -1.81 18.00
N ASP A 306 1.28 -1.95 17.77
CA ASP A 306 0.28 -0.90 17.92
C ASP A 306 0.66 0.38 17.13
N ILE A 307 1.19 0.20 15.91
CA ILE A 307 1.59 1.25 14.97
C ILE A 307 0.64 1.19 13.76
N GLU A 308 0.06 2.34 13.41
CA GLU A 308 -0.67 2.47 12.15
C GLU A 308 0.35 2.48 11.02
N ASN A 309 0.19 1.58 10.04
CA ASN A 309 1.14 1.43 8.93
C ASN A 309 1.35 2.80 8.28
N PRO A 310 2.49 3.46 8.54
CA PRO A 310 2.70 4.79 8.01
C PRO A 310 2.94 4.58 6.52
N ASN A 311 2.42 5.45 5.67
CA ASN A 311 2.91 5.49 4.30
C ASN A 311 4.40 5.91 4.35
N LEU A 312 5.31 4.94 4.45
CA LEU A 312 6.70 5.14 4.87
C LEU A 312 7.55 5.55 3.66
N GLY A 313 7.58 6.85 3.37
CA GLY A 313 8.33 7.36 2.22
C GLY A 313 9.86 7.28 2.35
N ARG A 314 10.41 7.40 3.57
CA ARG A 314 11.87 7.32 3.81
C ARG A 314 12.17 6.54 5.08
N MET A 315 12.77 5.36 4.94
CA MET A 315 13.10 4.47 6.04
C MET A 315 14.49 3.84 5.85
N THR A 316 15.15 3.54 6.96
CA THR A 316 16.40 2.79 6.99
C THR A 316 16.43 1.85 8.19
N ALA A 317 17.04 0.68 8.02
CA ALA A 317 17.34 -0.21 9.15
C ALA A 317 18.74 0.10 9.70
N VAL A 318 18.79 0.54 10.95
CA VAL A 318 20.05 0.62 11.72
C VAL A 318 20.53 -0.80 12.02
N SER A 319 19.60 -1.66 12.42
CA SER A 319 19.80 -3.09 12.66
C SER A 319 18.46 -3.82 12.56
N ASP A 320 18.47 -5.14 12.73
CA ASP A 320 17.27 -5.97 12.91
C ASP A 320 16.48 -5.67 14.20
N LYS A 321 16.95 -4.74 15.05
CA LYS A 321 16.30 -4.28 16.29
C LYS A 321 15.95 -2.81 16.30
N ARG A 322 16.36 -2.05 15.28
CA ARG A 322 16.10 -0.60 15.21
C ARG A 322 15.89 -0.13 13.78
N PHE A 323 14.73 0.46 13.55
CA PHE A 323 14.39 1.14 12.31
C PHE A 323 14.14 2.63 12.56
N ILE A 324 14.44 3.45 11.57
CA ILE A 324 14.22 4.89 11.61
C ILE A 324 13.52 5.30 10.32
N CYS A 325 12.48 6.10 10.44
CA CYS A 325 11.74 6.60 9.29
C CYS A 325 11.23 8.02 9.48
N ILE A 326 10.88 8.66 8.37
CA ILE A 326 10.12 9.92 8.36
C ILE A 326 8.64 9.58 8.26
N THR A 327 7.86 10.03 9.23
CA THR A 327 6.40 9.94 9.21
C THR A 327 5.79 11.26 8.81
N GLN A 328 4.59 11.20 8.25
CA GLN A 328 3.79 12.35 7.87
C GLN A 328 2.39 12.18 8.43
N GLU A 329 1.96 13.15 9.23
CA GLU A 329 0.59 13.26 9.71
C GLU A 329 -0.10 14.37 8.93
N TYR A 330 -1.26 14.07 8.36
CA TYR A 330 -2.10 15.05 7.67
C TYR A 330 -3.24 15.48 8.57
N ASP A 331 -3.32 16.77 8.87
CA ASP A 331 -4.44 17.35 9.58
C ASP A 331 -5.45 17.88 8.57
N GLU A 332 -6.54 17.12 8.39
CA GLU A 332 -7.65 17.48 7.49
C GLU A 332 -8.34 18.79 7.88
N SER A 333 -8.24 19.22 9.15
CA SER A 333 -8.88 20.46 9.62
C SER A 333 -8.12 21.71 9.19
N THR A 334 -6.79 21.61 9.11
CA THR A 334 -5.90 22.71 8.73
C THR A 334 -5.35 22.58 7.31
N TRP A 335 -5.57 21.42 6.66
CA TRP A 335 -4.98 21.06 5.37
C TRP A 335 -3.45 21.10 5.40
N THR A 336 -2.86 20.82 6.56
CA THR A 336 -1.41 20.84 6.76
C THR A 336 -0.86 19.43 6.97
N SER A 337 0.38 19.23 6.54
CA SER A 337 1.13 18.02 6.83
C SER A 337 2.25 18.34 7.82
N LYS A 338 2.38 17.54 8.86
CA LYS A 338 3.50 17.60 9.80
C LYS A 338 4.37 16.37 9.64
N GLN A 339 5.68 16.58 9.52
CA GLN A 339 6.65 15.50 9.47
C GLN A 339 7.39 15.35 10.79
N SER A 340 7.71 14.10 11.14
CA SER A 340 8.44 13.72 12.34
C SER A 340 9.40 12.57 12.04
N VAL A 341 10.40 12.39 12.90
CA VAL A 341 11.26 11.19 12.87
C VAL A 341 10.65 10.15 13.79
N MET A 342 10.35 8.98 13.28
CA MET A 342 9.90 7.84 14.06
C MET A 342 11.05 6.85 14.23
N ILE A 343 11.38 6.56 15.49
CA ILE A 343 12.35 5.54 15.89
C ILE A 343 11.57 4.33 16.39
N LEU A 344 11.90 3.17 15.85
CA LEU A 344 11.27 1.89 16.16
C LEU A 344 12.29 0.99 16.83
N ASP A 345 12.09 0.69 18.11
CA ASP A 345 12.97 -0.18 18.91
C ASP A 345 12.31 -1.52 19.22
N TYR A 346 13.02 -2.63 18.96
CA TYR A 346 12.54 -3.97 19.29
C TYR A 346 12.30 -4.14 20.79
N ILE A 347 11.19 -4.78 21.14
CA ILE A 347 10.86 -5.19 22.51
C ILE A 347 11.01 -6.71 22.62
N PRO A 348 11.92 -7.22 23.48
CA PRO A 348 12.02 -8.65 23.74
C PRO A 348 10.70 -9.24 24.28
N PRO A 349 10.32 -10.48 23.93
CA PRO A 349 9.06 -11.08 24.35
C PRO A 349 8.85 -11.10 25.87
N GLU A 350 9.93 -11.22 26.65
CA GLU A 350 9.91 -11.18 28.12
C GLU A 350 9.49 -9.82 28.71
N GLU A 351 9.58 -8.74 27.94
CA GLU A 351 9.14 -7.39 28.33
C GLU A 351 7.72 -7.06 27.85
N VAL A 352 7.13 -7.89 26.99
CA VAL A 352 5.80 -7.67 26.43
C VAL A 352 4.74 -8.25 27.37
N VAL A 353 3.77 -7.42 27.75
CA VAL A 353 2.66 -7.83 28.61
C VAL A 353 1.74 -8.81 27.87
N PRO A 354 1.55 -10.05 28.36
CA PRO A 354 0.65 -11.01 27.73
C PRO A 354 -0.81 -10.54 27.79
N LYS A 355 -1.57 -10.72 26.70
CA LYS A 355 -3.00 -10.37 26.60
C LYS A 355 -3.80 -11.53 26.01
N TYR A 356 -5.12 -11.55 26.22
CA TYR A 356 -6.01 -12.44 25.47
C TYR A 356 -6.09 -11.97 24.02
N VAL A 357 -5.86 -12.87 23.08
CA VAL A 357 -5.94 -12.56 21.65
C VAL A 357 -7.34 -12.85 21.12
N ILE A 358 -7.90 -11.87 20.41
CA ILE A 358 -9.10 -11.97 19.59
C ILE A 358 -8.62 -11.98 18.13
N THR A 359 -8.89 -13.06 17.41
CA THR A 359 -8.47 -13.19 16.00
C THR A 359 -9.51 -12.56 15.09
N LEU A 360 -9.12 -11.55 14.32
CA LEU A 360 -9.90 -10.97 13.24
C LEU A 360 -9.36 -11.46 11.90
N ALA A 361 -10.15 -12.21 11.15
CA ALA A 361 -9.77 -12.71 9.84
C ALA A 361 -10.36 -11.87 8.70
N THR A 362 -9.61 -11.74 7.61
CA THR A 362 -10.05 -11.11 6.36
C THR A 362 -9.51 -11.86 5.15
N ALA A 363 -10.28 -11.91 4.06
CA ALA A 363 -9.78 -12.41 2.78
C ALA A 363 -8.95 -11.37 2.03
N PHE A 364 -9.29 -10.07 2.11
CA PHE A 364 -8.74 -9.05 1.20
C PHE A 364 -8.32 -7.78 1.96
N GLY A 365 -7.34 -7.89 2.84
CA GLY A 365 -6.89 -6.73 3.61
C GLY A 365 -7.90 -6.24 4.63
N ALA A 366 -7.47 -5.30 5.48
CA ALA A 366 -8.25 -4.79 6.61
C ALA A 366 -8.13 -3.26 6.76
N TYR A 367 -8.02 -2.55 5.63
CA TYR A 367 -7.71 -1.12 5.59
C TYR A 367 -8.60 -0.29 6.51
N ASP A 368 -9.92 -0.49 6.41
CA ASP A 368 -10.90 0.31 7.16
C ASP A 368 -10.95 0.01 8.66
N VAL A 369 -10.50 -1.17 9.10
CA VAL A 369 -10.59 -1.60 10.50
C VAL A 369 -9.25 -1.57 11.23
N ARG A 370 -8.12 -1.41 10.53
CA ARG A 370 -6.78 -1.38 11.13
C ARG A 370 -6.64 -0.28 12.17
N LYS A 371 -7.02 0.96 11.84
CA LYS A 371 -6.93 2.10 12.75
C LYS A 371 -7.78 1.88 14.02
N PRO A 372 -9.08 1.50 13.93
CA PRO A 372 -9.87 1.10 15.10
C PRO A 372 -9.26 -0.05 15.91
N VAL A 373 -8.69 -1.08 15.26
CA VAL A 373 -8.03 -2.21 15.93
C VAL A 373 -6.81 -1.74 16.74
N ILE A 374 -5.98 -0.87 16.16
CA ILE A 374 -4.81 -0.31 16.84
C ILE A 374 -5.24 0.56 18.03
N GLU A 375 -6.26 1.40 17.86
CA GLU A 375 -6.82 2.20 18.94
C GLU A 375 -7.36 1.33 20.08
N PHE A 376 -8.10 0.26 19.76
CA PHE A 376 -8.56 -0.71 20.75
C PHE A 376 -7.38 -1.36 21.48
N ASN A 377 -6.34 -1.82 20.76
CA ASN A 377 -5.19 -2.49 21.35
C ASN A 377 -4.40 -1.60 22.31
N ARG A 378 -4.26 -0.31 21.98
CA ARG A 378 -3.61 0.70 22.84
C ARG A 378 -4.40 0.95 24.13
N ASN A 379 -5.73 0.97 24.04
CA ASN A 379 -6.61 1.29 25.16
C ASN A 379 -6.99 0.07 26.01
N SER A 380 -6.82 -1.14 25.49
CA SER A 380 -7.14 -2.38 26.21
C SER A 380 -5.94 -2.91 26.99
N GLN A 381 -6.12 -3.17 28.29
CA GLN A 381 -5.08 -3.75 29.16
C GLN A 381 -5.10 -5.28 29.17
N GLU A 382 -6.22 -5.90 28.79
CA GLU A 382 -6.44 -7.33 28.97
C GLU A 382 -6.57 -8.10 27.65
N TYR A 383 -7.10 -7.46 26.61
CA TYR A 383 -7.36 -8.06 25.29
C TYR A 383 -6.55 -7.34 24.20
N ARG A 384 -6.20 -8.06 23.13
CA ARG A 384 -5.78 -7.45 21.86
C ARG A 384 -6.45 -8.15 20.71
N ILE A 385 -6.67 -7.42 19.63
CA ILE A 385 -7.08 -7.97 18.34
C ILE A 385 -5.83 -8.19 17.48
N GLN A 386 -5.71 -9.38 16.91
CA GLN A 386 -4.72 -9.72 15.89
C GLN A 386 -5.43 -9.91 14.56
N ILE A 387 -4.90 -9.31 13.49
CA ILE A 387 -5.46 -9.45 12.15
C ILE A 387 -4.75 -10.60 11.43
N LYS A 388 -5.53 -11.56 10.94
CA LYS A 388 -5.09 -12.63 10.04
C LYS A 388 -5.61 -12.34 8.63
N ASP A 389 -4.72 -11.92 7.76
CA ASP A 389 -5.03 -11.51 6.40
C ASP A 389 -4.56 -12.57 5.42
N TYR A 390 -5.51 -13.23 4.76
CA TYR A 390 -5.21 -14.35 3.86
C TYR A 390 -4.69 -13.86 2.49
N TYR A 391 -4.78 -12.56 2.19
CA TYR A 391 -4.31 -12.00 0.93
C TYR A 391 -2.78 -11.87 0.87
N GLN A 392 -2.10 -11.77 2.01
CA GLN A 392 -0.66 -11.44 2.04
C GLN A 392 0.23 -12.50 1.36
N ASP A 393 -0.23 -13.75 1.38
CA ASP A 393 0.46 -14.88 0.73
C ASP A 393 -0.13 -15.21 -0.65
N HIS A 394 -1.03 -14.37 -1.18
CA HIS A 394 -1.60 -14.53 -2.51
C HIS A 394 -0.57 -14.14 -3.56
N ARG A 395 -0.51 -14.91 -4.66
CA ARG A 395 0.36 -14.60 -5.80
C ARG A 395 -0.44 -13.93 -6.89
N ASP A 396 0.17 -13.02 -7.63
CA ASP A 396 -0.50 -12.36 -8.76
C ASP A 396 -0.95 -13.34 -9.86
N ASP A 397 -0.35 -14.53 -9.94
CA ASP A 397 -0.71 -15.62 -10.86
C ASP A 397 -1.72 -16.63 -10.28
N GLU A 398 -2.04 -16.54 -8.98
CA GLU A 398 -3.08 -17.36 -8.35
C GLU A 398 -4.47 -16.81 -8.67
N ASP A 399 -5.48 -17.69 -8.71
CA ASP A 399 -6.88 -17.26 -8.77
C ASP A 399 -7.19 -16.38 -7.55
N TYR A 400 -7.66 -15.16 -7.79
CA TYR A 400 -8.08 -14.20 -6.77
C TYR A 400 -9.02 -14.83 -5.71
N TYR A 401 -9.88 -15.76 -6.12
CA TYR A 401 -10.80 -16.47 -5.22
C TYR A 401 -10.13 -17.57 -4.36
N ALA A 402 -8.91 -18.01 -4.70
CA ALA A 402 -8.17 -19.00 -3.91
C ALA A 402 -7.89 -18.52 -2.48
N VAL A 403 -7.85 -17.21 -2.25
CA VAL A 403 -7.69 -16.61 -0.93
C VAL A 403 -8.89 -16.93 -0.03
N ILE A 404 -10.10 -16.89 -0.58
CA ILE A 404 -11.33 -17.25 0.14
C ILE A 404 -11.37 -18.75 0.41
N ASP A 405 -10.88 -19.59 -0.51
CA ASP A 405 -10.77 -21.03 -0.30
C ASP A 405 -9.82 -21.38 0.84
N LYS A 406 -8.67 -20.71 0.93
CA LYS A 406 -7.72 -20.86 2.06
C LYS A 406 -8.40 -20.54 3.39
N LEU A 407 -9.12 -19.41 3.48
CA LEU A 407 -9.88 -19.03 4.67
C LEU A 407 -10.99 -20.05 4.99
N ASN A 408 -11.76 -20.50 3.99
CA ASN A 408 -12.81 -21.49 4.16
C ASN A 408 -12.28 -22.83 4.65
N ASN A 409 -11.13 -23.27 4.15
CA ASN A 409 -10.47 -24.50 4.58
C ASN A 409 -10.05 -24.43 6.05
N ASP A 410 -9.56 -23.28 6.51
CA ASP A 410 -9.26 -23.05 7.93
C ASP A 410 -10.52 -23.11 8.80
N ILE A 411 -11.62 -22.50 8.36
CA ILE A 411 -12.92 -22.62 9.04
C ILE A 411 -13.37 -24.09 9.12
N ILE A 412 -13.26 -24.84 8.02
CA ILE A 412 -13.62 -26.27 7.95
C ILE A 412 -12.72 -27.11 8.86
N ALA A 413 -11.43 -26.75 8.98
CA ALA A 413 -10.48 -27.41 9.87
C ALA A 413 -10.73 -27.13 11.36
N GLY A 414 -11.71 -26.28 11.69
CA GLY A 414 -12.05 -25.91 13.07
C GLY A 414 -11.32 -24.67 13.59
N ASN A 415 -10.59 -23.97 12.73
CA ASN A 415 -9.85 -22.73 13.06
C ASN A 415 -10.72 -21.49 12.77
N MET A 416 -11.98 -21.50 13.25
CA MET A 416 -12.87 -20.35 13.09
C MET A 416 -12.29 -19.14 13.83
N PRO A 417 -12.17 -17.96 13.18
CA PRO A 417 -11.73 -16.74 13.84
C PRO A 417 -12.81 -16.19 14.79
N ASP A 418 -12.42 -15.37 15.77
CA ASP A 418 -13.36 -14.72 16.69
C ASP A 418 -14.19 -13.63 15.97
N ILE A 419 -13.56 -12.90 15.05
CA ILE A 419 -14.18 -11.89 14.19
C ILE A 419 -13.86 -12.23 12.74
N LEU A 420 -14.87 -12.19 11.86
CA LEU A 420 -14.70 -12.38 10.42
C LEU A 420 -15.13 -11.12 9.68
N LEU A 421 -14.23 -10.49 8.94
CA LEU A 421 -14.61 -9.49 7.94
C LEU A 421 -15.23 -10.22 6.75
N VAL A 422 -16.53 -10.06 6.59
CA VAL A 422 -17.29 -10.73 5.53
C VAL A 422 -17.11 -9.97 4.23
N ASP A 423 -16.51 -10.65 3.24
CA ASP A 423 -16.44 -10.16 1.87
C ASP A 423 -17.67 -10.63 1.06
N ILE A 424 -18.04 -9.87 0.01
CA ILE A 424 -19.18 -10.17 -0.87
C ILE A 424 -19.06 -11.54 -1.55
N ASN A 425 -17.84 -12.02 -1.77
CA ASN A 425 -17.56 -13.29 -2.42
C ASN A 425 -17.53 -14.47 -1.44
N MET A 426 -17.66 -14.22 -0.13
CA MET A 426 -17.75 -15.29 0.86
C MET A 426 -19.16 -15.91 0.89
N PRO A 427 -19.26 -17.23 1.15
CA PRO A 427 -20.55 -17.92 1.25
C PRO A 427 -21.28 -17.63 2.58
N PHE A 428 -21.61 -16.35 2.85
CA PHE A 428 -22.19 -15.87 4.11
C PHE A 428 -23.47 -16.63 4.51
N GLU A 429 -24.40 -16.83 3.56
CA GLU A 429 -25.63 -17.60 3.81
C GLU A 429 -25.33 -19.06 4.23
N SER A 430 -24.24 -19.64 3.70
CA SER A 430 -23.77 -20.97 4.12
C SER A 430 -23.27 -20.95 5.57
N TYR A 431 -22.53 -19.92 5.98
CA TYR A 431 -22.06 -19.79 7.36
C TYR A 431 -23.23 -19.66 8.34
N VAL A 432 -24.23 -18.85 8.00
CA VAL A 432 -25.45 -18.67 8.80
C VAL A 432 -26.22 -19.98 8.92
N SER A 433 -26.49 -20.66 7.80
CA SER A 433 -27.27 -21.91 7.80
C SER A 433 -26.58 -23.06 8.54
N LYS A 434 -25.24 -23.10 8.53
CA LYS A 434 -24.43 -24.05 9.31
C LYS A 434 -24.29 -23.66 10.78
N GLY A 435 -24.79 -22.48 11.19
CA GLY A 435 -24.72 -22.00 12.58
C GLY A 435 -23.30 -21.60 13.01
N LEU A 436 -22.44 -21.20 12.08
CA LEU A 436 -21.06 -20.79 12.36
C LEU A 436 -20.96 -19.36 12.91
N LEU A 437 -21.95 -18.52 12.63
CA LEU A 437 -21.97 -17.12 13.04
C LEU A 437 -22.82 -16.91 14.30
N TYR A 438 -22.34 -16.02 15.18
CA TYR A 438 -23.01 -15.68 16.41
C TYR A 438 -24.13 -14.64 16.19
N ASP A 439 -25.24 -14.79 16.92
CA ASP A 439 -26.34 -13.83 16.91
C ASP A 439 -25.98 -12.59 17.74
N MET A 440 -25.55 -11.53 17.06
CA MET A 440 -25.04 -10.30 17.66
C MET A 440 -26.07 -9.55 18.50
N TYR A 441 -27.37 -9.69 18.24
CA TYR A 441 -28.40 -9.06 19.07
C TYR A 441 -28.33 -9.55 20.52
N LYS A 442 -27.78 -10.75 20.79
CA LYS A 442 -27.56 -11.24 22.16
C LYS A 442 -26.49 -10.47 22.93
N LEU A 443 -25.56 -9.82 22.23
CA LEU A 443 -24.54 -8.94 22.80
C LEU A 443 -25.07 -7.51 22.84
N LEU A 444 -25.55 -7.00 21.70
CA LEU A 444 -26.04 -5.62 21.57
C LEU A 444 -27.18 -5.31 22.55
N ASN A 445 -28.15 -6.22 22.73
CA ASN A 445 -29.27 -5.98 23.65
C ASN A 445 -28.86 -5.99 25.14
N LYS A 446 -27.61 -6.37 25.46
CA LYS A 446 -27.05 -6.29 26.81
C LYS A 446 -26.12 -5.09 26.99
N ASP A 447 -25.79 -4.41 25.91
CA ASP A 447 -24.96 -3.22 25.92
C ASP A 447 -25.84 -2.02 26.22
N GLU A 448 -25.63 -1.40 27.39
CA GLU A 448 -26.42 -0.24 27.84
C GLU A 448 -26.22 0.98 26.93
N SER A 449 -25.14 1.03 26.14
CA SER A 449 -24.88 2.09 25.17
C SER A 449 -25.58 1.88 23.83
N PHE A 450 -26.11 0.67 23.58
CA PHE A 450 -26.79 0.35 22.34
C PHE A 450 -28.29 0.64 22.44
N ASN A 451 -28.77 1.50 21.56
CA ASN A 451 -30.19 1.76 21.35
C ASN A 451 -30.52 1.52 19.86
N LYS A 452 -31.43 0.57 19.55
CA LYS A 452 -31.70 0.15 18.16
C LYS A 452 -32.25 1.31 17.32
N GLU A 453 -32.98 2.21 17.96
CA GLU A 453 -33.64 3.37 17.40
C GLU A 453 -32.66 4.48 16.98
N ASP A 454 -31.40 4.42 17.42
CA ASP A 454 -30.34 5.33 16.97
C ASP A 454 -29.81 4.96 15.56
N TYR A 455 -30.24 3.81 15.03
CA TYR A 455 -29.83 3.28 13.74
C TYR A 455 -31.00 3.21 12.75
N PHE A 456 -30.68 3.11 11.46
CA PHE A 456 -31.66 2.82 10.42
C PHE A 456 -32.20 1.39 10.60
N THR A 457 -33.34 1.26 11.28
CA THR A 457 -33.93 -0.03 11.63
C THR A 457 -34.24 -0.88 10.40
N ASN A 458 -34.66 -0.26 9.30
CA ASN A 458 -34.86 -0.94 8.02
C ASN A 458 -33.57 -1.53 7.43
N VAL A 459 -32.41 -0.91 7.67
CA VAL A 459 -31.11 -1.44 7.26
C VAL A 459 -30.72 -2.61 8.16
N LEU A 460 -30.86 -2.47 9.48
CA LEU A 460 -30.63 -3.58 10.42
C LEU A 460 -31.51 -4.79 10.13
N ASP A 461 -32.77 -4.56 9.75
CA ASP A 461 -33.70 -5.62 9.39
C ASP A 461 -33.30 -6.28 8.06
N ALA A 462 -32.84 -5.50 7.06
CA ALA A 462 -32.30 -6.04 5.80
C ALA A 462 -31.03 -6.88 5.97
N MET A 463 -30.21 -6.57 6.98
CA MET A 463 -29.02 -7.36 7.35
C MET A 463 -29.36 -8.60 8.20
N SER A 464 -30.58 -8.68 8.74
CA SER A 464 -30.98 -9.76 9.63
C SER A 464 -31.49 -10.97 8.84
N VAL A 465 -31.13 -12.17 9.30
CA VAL A 465 -31.62 -13.45 8.74
C VAL A 465 -32.48 -14.14 9.79
N ASN A 466 -33.77 -14.34 9.48
CA ASN A 466 -34.74 -14.94 10.41
C ASN A 466 -34.80 -14.23 11.78
N GLY A 467 -34.75 -12.90 11.78
CA GLY A 467 -34.82 -12.06 12.98
C GLY A 467 -33.54 -12.02 13.84
N LYS A 468 -32.43 -12.57 13.34
CA LYS A 468 -31.12 -12.56 14.00
C LYS A 468 -30.11 -11.78 13.18
N LEU A 469 -29.20 -11.09 13.86
CA LEU A 469 -28.14 -10.29 13.23
C LEU A 469 -26.82 -11.06 13.29
N TYR A 470 -26.24 -11.40 12.13
CA TYR A 470 -25.01 -12.20 12.03
C TYR A 470 -23.80 -11.40 11.52
N SER A 471 -24.02 -10.17 11.09
CA SER A 471 -22.98 -9.21 10.71
C SER A 471 -23.48 -7.78 10.96
N ILE A 472 -22.54 -6.85 11.11
CA ILE A 472 -22.83 -5.40 11.19
C ILE A 472 -21.94 -4.68 10.18
N SER A 473 -22.46 -3.61 9.58
CA SER A 473 -21.72 -2.77 8.63
C SER A 473 -21.66 -1.35 9.20
N PRO A 474 -20.49 -0.70 9.22
CA PRO A 474 -20.36 0.67 9.70
C PRO A 474 -20.99 1.70 8.76
N SER A 475 -21.27 1.31 7.51
CA SER A 475 -21.83 2.19 6.49
C SER A 475 -22.73 1.43 5.51
N PHE A 476 -23.55 2.18 4.78
CA PHE A 476 -24.27 1.71 3.61
C PHE A 476 -24.25 2.82 2.56
N SER A 477 -24.34 2.45 1.30
CA SER A 477 -24.46 3.38 0.19
C SER A 477 -25.85 3.29 -0.45
N VAL A 478 -26.31 4.40 -1.00
CA VAL A 478 -27.52 4.45 -1.83
C VAL A 478 -27.08 4.78 -3.25
N VAL A 479 -27.27 3.84 -4.16
CA VAL A 479 -27.04 4.06 -5.59
C VAL A 479 -28.25 4.79 -6.17
N THR A 480 -28.02 5.95 -6.79
CA THR A 480 -29.09 6.79 -7.34
C THR A 480 -28.59 7.56 -8.58
N VAL A 481 -29.52 8.19 -9.29
CA VAL A 481 -29.24 8.99 -10.49
C VAL A 481 -29.49 10.46 -10.21
N ALA A 482 -28.54 11.32 -10.57
CA ALA A 482 -28.69 12.76 -10.49
C ALA A 482 -29.26 13.33 -11.80
N ILE A 483 -30.28 14.18 -11.70
CA ILE A 483 -30.94 14.83 -12.85
C ILE A 483 -31.22 16.29 -12.52
N LYS A 484 -31.09 17.18 -13.52
CA LYS A 484 -31.39 18.61 -13.33
C LYS A 484 -32.86 18.78 -12.94
N SER A 485 -33.11 19.50 -11.85
CA SER A 485 -34.45 19.69 -11.26
C SER A 485 -35.51 20.17 -12.26
N LYS A 486 -35.12 20.98 -13.25
CA LYS A 486 -36.03 21.46 -14.33
C LYS A 486 -36.63 20.34 -15.19
N PHE A 487 -36.08 19.13 -15.14
CA PHE A 487 -36.54 17.99 -15.93
C PHE A 487 -37.38 16.98 -15.14
N VAL A 488 -37.51 17.18 -13.83
CA VAL A 488 -38.23 16.24 -12.94
C VAL A 488 -39.21 16.96 -12.03
N ASP A 489 -40.30 16.29 -11.70
CA ASP A 489 -41.18 16.76 -10.64
C ASP A 489 -40.53 16.46 -9.29
N THR A 490 -40.03 17.52 -8.64
CA THR A 490 -39.35 17.43 -7.33
C THR A 490 -40.27 16.96 -6.19
N ASN A 491 -41.59 16.88 -6.42
CA ASN A 491 -42.53 16.31 -5.46
C ASN A 491 -42.67 14.78 -5.59
N LYS A 492 -42.14 14.17 -6.66
CA LYS A 492 -42.13 12.71 -6.83
C LYS A 492 -40.94 12.11 -6.07
N LYS A 493 -41.19 10.95 -5.44
CA LYS A 493 -40.17 10.17 -4.72
C LYS A 493 -39.24 9.37 -5.64
N GLY A 494 -39.47 9.40 -6.95
CA GLY A 494 -38.71 8.63 -7.93
C GLY A 494 -39.24 8.82 -9.34
N TRP A 495 -38.64 8.08 -10.26
CA TRP A 495 -38.90 8.11 -11.69
C TRP A 495 -38.87 6.69 -12.27
N THR A 496 -39.57 6.51 -13.38
CA THR A 496 -39.62 5.25 -14.14
C THR A 496 -38.82 5.35 -15.43
N MET A 497 -38.43 4.21 -16.00
CA MET A 497 -37.77 4.18 -17.32
C MET A 497 -38.65 4.77 -18.43
N GLY A 498 -39.97 4.58 -18.36
CA GLY A 498 -40.91 5.21 -19.29
C GLY A 498 -40.93 6.73 -19.19
N GLU A 499 -40.84 7.29 -17.98
CA GLU A 499 -40.72 8.75 -17.79
C GLU A 499 -39.39 9.29 -18.32
N LEU A 500 -38.29 8.56 -18.15
CA LEU A 500 -37.00 8.90 -18.76
C LEU A 500 -37.09 8.91 -20.29
N GLN A 501 -37.64 7.85 -20.90
CA GLN A 501 -37.81 7.78 -22.35
C GLN A 501 -38.69 8.91 -22.88
N ALA A 502 -39.78 9.24 -22.19
CA ALA A 502 -40.67 10.34 -22.57
C ALA A 502 -40.00 11.72 -22.42
N LEU A 503 -39.08 11.88 -21.47
CA LEU A 503 -38.24 13.07 -21.36
C LEU A 503 -37.26 13.15 -22.52
N MET A 504 -36.53 12.06 -22.82
CA MET A 504 -35.54 12.01 -23.90
C MET A 504 -36.16 12.30 -25.26
N ALA A 505 -37.38 11.83 -25.52
CA ALA A 505 -38.11 12.13 -26.75
C ALA A 505 -38.42 13.62 -26.97
N LYS A 506 -38.34 14.45 -25.91
CA LYS A 506 -38.60 15.91 -25.96
C LYS A 506 -37.32 16.75 -26.02
N LEU A 507 -36.16 16.13 -25.77
CA LEU A 507 -34.87 16.82 -25.76
C LEU A 507 -34.22 16.76 -27.16
N PRO A 508 -33.21 17.62 -27.45
CA PRO A 508 -32.43 17.52 -28.68
C PRO A 508 -31.91 16.10 -28.90
N LYS A 509 -31.83 15.65 -30.16
CA LYS A 509 -31.45 14.27 -30.51
C LYS A 509 -30.03 13.91 -30.05
N GLU A 510 -29.19 14.93 -29.89
CA GLU A 510 -27.81 14.84 -29.44
C GLU A 510 -27.69 14.75 -27.91
N THR A 511 -28.82 14.80 -27.19
CA THR A 511 -28.82 14.63 -25.74
C THR A 511 -28.54 13.18 -25.39
N GLU A 512 -27.49 12.95 -24.61
CA GLU A 512 -27.12 11.64 -24.10
C GLU A 512 -27.44 11.50 -22.62
N THR A 513 -27.80 10.29 -22.21
CA THR A 513 -27.97 9.89 -20.81
C THR A 513 -26.85 8.94 -20.43
N PHE A 514 -26.34 9.05 -19.20
CA PHE A 514 -25.28 8.17 -18.68
C PHE A 514 -24.07 8.15 -19.62
N ILE A 515 -23.44 9.31 -19.78
CA ILE A 515 -22.32 9.54 -20.70
C ILE A 515 -21.23 8.49 -20.48
N GLY A 516 -20.70 7.94 -21.57
CA GLY A 516 -19.62 6.96 -21.56
C GLY A 516 -20.04 5.54 -21.19
N THR A 517 -21.32 5.30 -20.90
CA THR A 517 -21.86 3.98 -20.54
C THR A 517 -22.20 3.18 -21.80
N ASN A 518 -21.79 1.92 -21.88
CA ASN A 518 -22.20 0.99 -22.94
C ASN A 518 -23.47 0.21 -22.58
N ARG A 519 -23.98 -0.59 -23.52
CA ARG A 519 -25.19 -1.39 -23.34
C ARG A 519 -25.10 -2.37 -22.18
N GLN A 520 -23.95 -3.03 -22.00
CA GLN A 520 -23.72 -4.01 -20.94
C GLN A 520 -23.73 -3.32 -19.58
N GLU A 521 -22.94 -2.26 -19.42
CA GLU A 521 -22.85 -1.46 -18.20
C GLU A 521 -24.22 -0.87 -17.80
N MET A 522 -25.00 -0.40 -18.78
CA MET A 522 -26.36 0.09 -18.52
C MET A 522 -27.29 -1.05 -18.06
N MET A 523 -27.17 -2.23 -18.65
CA MET A 523 -27.95 -3.40 -18.22
C MET A 523 -27.57 -3.81 -16.79
N ASP A 524 -26.28 -3.86 -16.48
CA ASP A 524 -25.78 -4.20 -15.15
C ASP A 524 -26.24 -3.18 -14.10
N MET A 525 -26.19 -1.89 -14.43
CA MET A 525 -26.74 -0.82 -13.60
C MET A 525 -28.24 -1.03 -13.36
N ALA A 526 -29.02 -1.24 -14.42
CA ALA A 526 -30.47 -1.42 -14.31
C ALA A 526 -30.82 -2.64 -13.45
N LEU A 527 -30.16 -3.77 -13.67
CA LEU A 527 -30.37 -5.00 -12.89
C LEU A 527 -29.97 -4.81 -11.43
N SER A 528 -28.82 -4.20 -11.14
CA SER A 528 -28.36 -3.99 -9.75
C SER A 528 -29.39 -3.26 -8.88
N ILE A 529 -30.18 -2.37 -9.49
CA ILE A 529 -31.21 -1.56 -8.80
C ILE A 529 -32.58 -2.28 -8.79
N THR A 530 -32.90 -3.06 -9.81
CA THR A 530 -34.27 -3.54 -10.05
C THR A 530 -34.47 -5.06 -9.93
N LEU A 531 -33.40 -5.85 -9.81
CA LEU A 531 -33.47 -7.32 -9.84
C LEU A 531 -34.44 -7.90 -8.81
N GLY A 532 -34.51 -7.31 -7.61
CA GLY A 532 -35.42 -7.73 -6.55
C GLY A 532 -36.92 -7.59 -6.90
N ARG A 533 -37.27 -6.84 -7.95
CA ARG A 533 -38.65 -6.76 -8.47
C ARG A 533 -38.99 -7.91 -9.42
N PHE A 534 -37.97 -8.54 -10.00
CA PHE A 534 -38.14 -9.56 -11.04
C PHE A 534 -37.89 -10.97 -10.53
N ILE A 535 -37.33 -11.14 -9.33
CA ILE A 535 -37.11 -12.43 -8.68
C ILE A 535 -37.74 -12.40 -7.28
N ASP A 536 -38.76 -13.23 -7.08
CA ASP A 536 -39.23 -13.58 -5.74
C ASP A 536 -38.29 -14.65 -5.18
N LYS A 537 -37.44 -14.25 -4.22
CA LYS A 537 -36.43 -15.14 -3.63
C LYS A 537 -37.03 -16.29 -2.82
N ASP A 538 -38.21 -16.10 -2.22
CA ASP A 538 -38.84 -17.11 -1.38
C ASP A 538 -39.51 -18.20 -2.22
N SER A 539 -40.18 -17.81 -3.31
CA SER A 539 -40.88 -18.75 -4.18
C SER A 539 -40.08 -19.21 -5.40
N GLY A 540 -38.96 -18.53 -5.71
CA GLY A 540 -38.16 -18.75 -6.91
C GLY A 540 -38.85 -18.31 -8.21
N LYS A 541 -40.00 -17.62 -8.12
CA LYS A 541 -40.71 -17.13 -9.31
C LYS A 541 -39.99 -15.94 -9.94
N CYS A 542 -39.90 -15.97 -11.26
CA CYS A 542 -39.29 -14.92 -12.06
C CYS A 542 -40.35 -14.17 -12.89
N TYR A 543 -40.18 -12.86 -13.05
CA TYR A 543 -41.11 -11.95 -13.75
C TYR A 543 -40.41 -11.17 -14.87
N PHE A 544 -39.48 -11.83 -15.58
CA PHE A 544 -38.73 -11.23 -16.69
C PHE A 544 -39.58 -10.96 -17.94
N ASP A 545 -40.83 -11.43 -17.97
CA ASP A 545 -41.82 -11.10 -18.99
C ASP A 545 -42.70 -9.88 -18.63
N SER A 546 -42.46 -9.26 -17.48
CA SER A 546 -43.18 -8.06 -17.06
C SER A 546 -42.86 -6.85 -17.96
N GLN A 547 -43.82 -5.93 -18.06
CA GLN A 547 -43.67 -4.72 -18.87
C GLN A 547 -42.47 -3.86 -18.42
N ASP A 548 -42.24 -3.75 -17.11
CA ASP A 548 -41.09 -3.05 -16.53
C ASP A 548 -39.75 -3.63 -17.04
N PHE A 549 -39.61 -4.96 -17.08
CA PHE A 549 -38.39 -5.60 -17.58
C PHE A 549 -38.21 -5.38 -19.08
N ILE A 550 -39.29 -5.50 -19.85
CA ILE A 550 -39.29 -5.24 -21.30
C ILE A 550 -38.86 -3.79 -21.60
N ASP A 551 -39.28 -2.82 -20.79
CA ASP A 551 -38.94 -1.41 -21.00
C ASP A 551 -37.47 -1.11 -20.62
N ILE A 552 -36.89 -1.82 -19.64
CA ILE A 552 -35.45 -1.81 -19.38
C ILE A 552 -34.68 -2.35 -20.59
N LEU A 553 -35.12 -3.46 -21.20
CA LEU A 553 -34.48 -4.01 -22.41
C LEU A 553 -34.55 -3.06 -23.61
N LYS A 554 -35.68 -2.36 -23.80
CA LYS A 554 -35.80 -1.34 -24.85
C LYS A 554 -34.91 -0.13 -24.59
N PHE A 555 -34.78 0.28 -23.34
CA PHE A 555 -33.94 1.40 -22.95
C PHE A 555 -32.45 1.08 -23.17
N THR A 556 -31.97 -0.05 -22.65
CA THR A 556 -30.58 -0.53 -22.82
C THR A 556 -30.21 -0.71 -24.29
N LYS A 557 -31.14 -1.16 -25.15
CA LYS A 557 -30.92 -1.25 -26.60
C LYS A 557 -30.53 0.10 -27.25
N GLY A 558 -30.91 1.23 -26.65
CA GLY A 558 -30.54 2.56 -27.12
C GLY A 558 -29.05 2.91 -26.94
N PHE A 559 -28.31 2.12 -26.16
CA PHE A 559 -26.89 2.33 -25.90
C PHE A 559 -26.01 1.58 -26.91
N ASN A 560 -24.83 2.14 -27.16
CA ASN A 560 -23.80 1.55 -28.01
C ASN A 560 -23.30 0.23 -27.42
N GLU A 561 -22.84 -0.68 -28.28
CA GLU A 561 -22.25 -1.95 -27.83
C GLU A 561 -20.92 -1.74 -27.14
N LYS A 562 -20.12 -0.80 -27.65
CA LYS A 562 -18.85 -0.39 -27.06
C LYS A 562 -19.02 0.85 -26.19
N SER A 563 -18.19 0.96 -25.16
CA SER A 563 -18.13 2.17 -24.36
C SER A 563 -17.36 3.26 -25.10
N PHE A 564 -17.55 4.51 -24.68
CA PHE A 564 -16.72 5.62 -25.17
C PHE A 564 -15.22 5.31 -25.01
N TRP A 565 -14.84 4.63 -23.91
CA TRP A 565 -13.45 4.29 -23.59
C TRP A 565 -12.85 3.20 -24.47
N GLU A 566 -13.70 2.33 -25.03
CA GLU A 566 -13.30 1.27 -25.97
C GLU A 566 -13.18 1.77 -27.42
N ASP A 567 -13.86 2.87 -27.76
CA ASP A 567 -13.80 3.51 -29.07
C ASP A 567 -12.74 4.62 -29.17
N LEU A 568 -12.07 4.96 -28.06
CA LEU A 568 -10.93 5.87 -28.05
C LEU A 568 -9.73 5.22 -28.77
N ASP A 569 -9.32 5.82 -29.89
CA ASP A 569 -8.01 5.57 -30.48
C ASP A 569 -6.94 6.28 -29.65
N TYR A 570 -6.39 5.55 -28.68
CA TYR A 570 -5.32 6.04 -27.81
C TYR A 570 -4.09 6.54 -28.57
N ASN A 571 -3.91 6.16 -29.84
CA ASN A 571 -2.80 6.64 -30.68
C ASN A 571 -3.03 8.04 -31.27
N ASN A 572 -4.25 8.58 -31.16
CA ASN A 572 -4.65 9.87 -31.73
C ASN A 572 -5.23 10.85 -30.69
N LEU A 573 -5.03 10.58 -29.40
CA LEU A 573 -5.24 11.58 -28.36
C LEU A 573 -4.11 12.63 -28.43
N PRO A 574 -4.42 13.94 -28.35
CA PRO A 574 -3.43 15.01 -28.43
C PRO A 574 -2.44 15.04 -27.26
#